data_AF-A0A2K3P6K9-F1
#
_entry.id   AF-A0A2K3P6K9-F1
#
_cell.length_a   1.000
_cell.length_b   1.000
_cell.length_c   1.000
_cell.angle_alpha   90.00
_cell.angle_beta   90.00
_cell.angle_gamma   90.00
#
_symmetry.space_group_name_H-M   'P 1'
#
loop_
_entity.id
_entity.type
_entity.pdbx_description
1 polymer ?
#
loop_
_entity_poly.entity_id
_entity_poly.type
_entity_poly.pdbx_seq_one_letter_code
_entity_poly.pdbx_strand_id
1 'polypeptide(L)'
;MVSNIRSGLSFLTSKGLVPTIASTSDYVEHRLCVKHLYGNWRKKYPGDELKKALWAAARSTTIPEFTRAMDNLKKLTEAAWKDMCDLTPDMWSRAAFSTHTCCDLQVNNMCEAFNSAILEYRDKPIISLVEGLKFYMTNRIVKLRDYMLRKTTFLDTSNNLIRPSNGPKGWPIVDATQIAPPYVRRAPGRPKKLRRTSNNCAATGPRGLKKSARIATNAVDPIGTQQSVNKP
;
A
#
# COMPACT_ATOMS: atom_id res chain seq x y z
N MET A 1 -3.86 27.71 6.27
CA MET A 1 -2.66 26.87 6.43
C MET A 1 -2.55 26.00 5.20
N VAL A 2 -1.63 26.33 4.29
CA VAL A 2 -1.43 25.62 3.02
C VAL A 2 -0.73 24.30 3.33
N SER A 3 -1.48 23.19 3.28
CA SER A 3 -0.91 21.84 3.33
C SER A 3 -0.14 21.59 2.02
N ASN A 4 1.15 21.85 2.05
CA ASN A 4 2.09 21.67 0.96
C ASN A 4 2.34 20.16 0.78
N ILE A 5 1.53 19.50 -0.04
CA ILE A 5 1.79 18.11 -0.45
C ILE A 5 2.92 18.16 -1.49
N ARG A 6 4.17 18.25 -1.02
CA ARG A 6 5.38 18.08 -1.83
C ARG A 6 5.64 16.60 -2.04
N SER A 7 4.98 16.03 -3.05
CA SER A 7 5.26 14.67 -3.53
C SER A 7 6.65 14.66 -4.18
N GLY A 8 7.56 13.79 -3.71
CA GLY A 8 8.89 13.65 -4.31
C GLY A 8 8.79 13.22 -5.77
N LEU A 9 9.69 13.72 -6.62
CA LEU A 9 9.86 13.21 -7.99
C LEU A 9 10.95 12.14 -8.00
N SER A 10 10.69 11.03 -8.68
CA SER A 10 11.66 9.97 -8.92
C SER A 10 11.83 9.78 -10.43
N PHE A 11 13.07 9.75 -10.91
CA PHE A 11 13.39 9.52 -12.32
C PHE A 11 14.18 8.23 -12.48
N LEU A 12 13.79 7.40 -13.46
CA LEU A 12 14.55 6.25 -13.91
C LEU A 12 15.52 6.71 -15.01
N THR A 13 16.81 6.81 -14.67
CA THR A 13 17.81 7.41 -15.57
C THR A 13 18.78 6.37 -16.13
N SER A 14 19.34 6.67 -17.32
CA SER A 14 20.55 6.03 -17.81
C SER A 14 21.77 6.75 -17.21
N LYS A 15 22.88 6.03 -17.00
CA LYS A 15 24.06 6.48 -16.21
C LYS A 15 24.61 7.87 -16.59
N GLY A 16 24.38 8.37 -17.81
CA GLY A 16 24.87 9.68 -18.27
C GLY A 16 24.07 10.89 -17.78
N LEU A 17 22.82 10.72 -17.34
CA LEU A 17 21.95 11.84 -16.93
C LEU A 17 21.96 12.12 -15.42
N VAL A 18 22.55 11.24 -14.61
CA VAL A 18 22.56 11.38 -13.14
C VAL A 18 23.23 12.69 -12.69
N PRO A 19 24.41 13.10 -13.21
CA PRO A 19 25.09 14.32 -12.74
C PRO A 19 24.31 15.60 -13.06
N THR A 20 23.69 15.66 -14.24
CA THR A 20 22.94 16.84 -14.70
C THR A 20 21.67 17.04 -13.89
N ILE A 21 20.93 15.96 -13.60
CA ILE A 21 19.68 16.07 -12.84
C ILE A 21 19.99 16.35 -11.36
N ALA A 22 21.06 15.78 -10.80
CA ALA A 22 21.51 16.09 -9.44
C ALA A 22 21.85 17.57 -9.25
N SER A 23 22.41 18.24 -10.27
CA SER A 23 22.70 19.68 -10.22
C SER A 23 21.47 20.59 -10.23
N THR A 24 20.30 20.06 -10.61
CA THR A 24 19.08 20.86 -10.78
C THR A 24 18.24 20.92 -9.51
N SER A 25 18.30 19.90 -8.65
CA SER A 25 17.55 19.88 -7.38
C SER A 25 18.02 18.80 -6.41
N ASP A 26 18.22 19.19 -5.14
CA ASP A 26 18.66 18.29 -4.06
C ASP A 26 17.57 17.31 -3.58
N TYR A 27 16.32 17.50 -4.01
CA TYR A 27 15.15 16.74 -3.53
C TYR A 27 14.67 15.65 -4.50
N VAL A 28 15.44 15.35 -5.55
CA VAL A 28 15.06 14.37 -6.57
C VAL A 28 15.79 13.07 -6.35
N GLU A 29 15.02 11.99 -6.20
CA GLU A 29 15.57 10.65 -6.08
C GLU A 29 15.96 10.13 -7.47
N HIS A 30 17.25 9.82 -7.63
CA HIS A 30 17.79 9.25 -8.84
C HIS A 30 17.76 7.73 -8.74
N ARG A 31 16.98 7.09 -9.62
CA ARG A 31 16.85 5.63 -9.65
C ARG A 31 17.44 5.07 -10.93
N LEU A 32 18.11 3.95 -10.80
CA LEU A 32 18.65 3.18 -11.91
C LEU A 32 17.61 2.17 -12.37
N CYS A 33 17.43 2.06 -13.69
CA CYS A 33 16.68 0.96 -14.25
C CYS A 33 17.43 -0.35 -13.99
N VAL A 34 16.85 -1.24 -13.18
CA VAL A 34 17.46 -2.53 -12.79
C VAL A 34 17.74 -3.40 -14.01
N LYS A 35 16.90 -3.32 -15.06
CA LYS A 35 17.11 -4.04 -16.32
C LYS A 35 18.41 -3.60 -17.02
N HIS A 36 18.71 -2.29 -17.05
CA HIS A 36 19.94 -1.76 -17.62
C HIS A 36 21.15 -2.01 -16.72
N LEU A 37 20.96 -1.91 -15.39
CA LEU A 37 21.99 -2.26 -14.41
C LEU A 37 22.43 -3.71 -14.62
N TYR A 38 21.48 -4.65 -14.64
CA TYR A 38 21.74 -6.05 -14.93
C TYR A 38 22.33 -6.25 -16.33
N GLY A 39 21.83 -5.54 -17.36
CA GLY A 39 22.36 -5.65 -18.72
C GLY A 39 23.86 -5.33 -18.83
N ASN A 40 24.36 -4.39 -18.03
CA ASN A 40 25.78 -4.08 -17.94
C ASN A 40 26.52 -5.07 -17.03
N TRP A 41 25.94 -5.41 -15.89
CA TRP A 41 26.54 -6.28 -14.89
C TRP A 41 26.70 -7.73 -15.38
N ARG A 42 25.72 -8.26 -16.13
CA ARG A 42 25.74 -9.59 -16.76
C ARG A 42 26.91 -9.77 -17.75
N LYS A 43 27.39 -8.69 -18.37
CA LYS A 43 28.55 -8.77 -19.27
C LYS A 43 29.81 -9.19 -18.53
N LYS A 44 29.94 -8.82 -17.26
CA LYS A 44 31.04 -9.23 -16.38
C LYS A 44 30.75 -10.56 -15.67
N TYR A 45 29.51 -10.73 -15.22
CA TYR A 45 29.09 -11.90 -14.44
C TYR A 45 27.91 -12.62 -15.11
N PRO A 46 28.18 -13.51 -16.08
CA PRO A 46 27.14 -14.32 -16.70
C PRO A 46 26.66 -15.41 -15.74
N GLY A 47 25.35 -15.72 -15.76
CA GLY A 47 24.78 -16.81 -14.97
C GLY A 47 23.35 -16.54 -14.53
N ASP A 48 22.49 -17.55 -14.63
CA ASP A 48 21.07 -17.43 -14.25
C ASP A 48 20.86 -17.39 -12.74
N GLU A 49 21.74 -17.98 -11.95
CA GLU A 49 21.68 -17.91 -10.48
C GLU A 49 22.01 -16.51 -9.98
N LEU A 50 23.07 -15.91 -10.52
CA LEU A 50 23.44 -14.52 -10.26
C LEU A 50 22.34 -13.54 -10.67
N LYS A 51 21.71 -13.79 -11.82
CA LYS A 51 20.50 -13.06 -12.23
C LYS A 51 19.41 -13.18 -11.17
N LYS A 52 19.04 -14.40 -10.75
CA LYS A 52 17.98 -14.61 -9.75
C LYS A 52 18.30 -13.89 -8.44
N ALA A 53 19.54 -13.98 -7.95
CA ALA A 53 19.98 -13.31 -6.73
C ALA A 53 19.88 -11.79 -6.84
N LEU A 54 20.38 -11.20 -7.94
CA LEU A 54 20.29 -9.77 -8.20
C LEU A 54 18.84 -9.28 -8.26
N TRP A 55 17.98 -10.00 -8.98
CA TRP A 55 16.56 -9.65 -9.09
C TRP A 55 15.81 -9.82 -7.77
N ALA A 56 16.20 -10.78 -6.92
CA ALA A 56 15.66 -10.92 -5.58
C ALA A 56 16.03 -9.72 -4.69
N ALA A 57 17.29 -9.26 -4.75
CA ALA A 57 17.74 -8.07 -4.02
C ALA A 57 17.13 -6.77 -4.56
N ALA A 58 16.91 -6.65 -5.87
CA ALA A 58 16.26 -5.47 -6.44
C ALA A 58 14.77 -5.40 -6.05
N ARG A 59 14.10 -6.55 -6.01
CA ARG A 59 12.65 -6.66 -5.73
C ARG A 59 12.26 -6.70 -4.26
N SER A 60 13.21 -6.96 -3.35
CA SER A 60 12.94 -6.99 -1.92
C SER A 60 12.27 -5.70 -1.47
N THR A 61 11.22 -5.82 -0.67
CA THR A 61 10.47 -4.66 -0.15
C THR A 61 10.91 -4.28 1.25
N THR A 62 11.62 -5.18 1.94
CA THR A 62 12.10 -4.99 3.30
C THR A 62 13.62 -5.12 3.37
N ILE A 63 14.25 -4.37 4.28
CA ILE A 63 15.70 -4.41 4.51
C ILE A 63 16.20 -5.83 4.87
N PRO A 64 15.52 -6.63 5.73
CA PRO A 64 15.98 -7.98 6.03
C PRO A 64 15.98 -8.92 4.80
N GLU A 65 14.97 -8.81 3.93
CA GLU A 65 14.94 -9.59 2.69
C GLU A 65 16.05 -9.18 1.72
N PHE A 66 16.34 -7.88 1.63
CA PHE A 66 17.44 -7.34 0.85
C PHE A 66 18.77 -7.91 1.32
N THR A 67 19.06 -7.84 2.62
CA THR A 67 20.31 -8.37 3.20
C THR A 67 20.46 -9.85 2.92
N ARG A 68 19.40 -10.65 3.12
CA ARG A 68 19.42 -12.08 2.80
C ARG A 68 19.71 -12.35 1.32
N ALA A 69 19.15 -11.55 0.41
CA ALA A 69 19.41 -11.67 -1.02
C ALA A 69 20.86 -11.29 -1.38
N MET A 70 21.41 -10.24 -0.76
CA MET A 70 22.80 -9.84 -0.93
C MET A 70 23.79 -10.86 -0.34
N ASP A 71 23.46 -11.49 0.78
CA ASP A 71 24.27 -12.58 1.36
C ASP A 71 24.31 -13.80 0.42
N ASN A 72 23.17 -14.12 -0.21
CA ASN A 72 23.14 -15.17 -1.22
C ASN A 72 23.99 -14.81 -2.45
N LEU A 73 23.99 -13.55 -2.87
CA LEU A 73 24.86 -13.07 -3.94
C LEU A 73 26.34 -13.20 -3.56
N LYS A 74 26.70 -12.87 -2.32
CA LYS A 74 28.07 -13.00 -1.78
C LYS A 74 28.56 -14.44 -1.79
N LYS A 75 27.68 -15.40 -1.44
CA LYS A 75 27.98 -16.84 -1.50
C LYS A 75 28.25 -17.35 -2.91
N LEU A 76 27.58 -16.79 -3.92
CA LEU A 76 27.79 -17.17 -5.32
C LEU A 76 29.09 -16.56 -5.86
N THR A 77 29.30 -15.26 -5.68
CA THR A 77 30.50 -14.57 -6.17
C THR A 77 30.75 -13.29 -5.38
N GLU A 78 31.86 -13.25 -4.65
CA GLU A 78 32.22 -12.09 -3.82
C GLU A 78 32.52 -10.83 -4.64
N ALA A 79 33.16 -10.97 -5.81
CA ALA A 79 33.41 -9.84 -6.72
C ALA A 79 32.11 -9.20 -7.22
N ALA A 80 31.10 -10.02 -7.53
CA ALA A 80 29.81 -9.56 -8.04
C ALA A 80 29.00 -8.85 -6.94
N TRP A 81 29.10 -9.33 -5.69
CA TRP A 81 28.57 -8.65 -4.51
C TRP A 81 29.24 -7.31 -4.26
N LYS A 82 30.57 -7.24 -4.35
CA LYS A 82 31.34 -6.00 -4.14
C LYS A 82 30.93 -4.91 -5.14
N ASP A 83 30.83 -5.25 -6.43
CA ASP A 83 30.35 -4.34 -7.47
C ASP A 83 28.94 -3.79 -7.16
N MET A 84 28.09 -4.57 -6.49
CA MET A 84 26.74 -4.14 -6.10
C MET A 84 26.72 -3.33 -4.80
N CYS A 85 27.69 -3.54 -3.90
CA CYS A 85 27.87 -2.74 -2.69
C CYS A 85 28.42 -1.34 -2.99
N ASP A 86 29.18 -1.18 -4.07
CA ASP A 86 29.63 0.13 -4.55
C ASP A 86 28.45 1.02 -5.00
N LEU A 87 27.30 0.42 -5.33
CA LEU A 87 26.07 1.13 -5.64
C LEU A 87 25.21 1.27 -4.39
N THR A 88 24.77 2.50 -4.11
CA THR A 88 23.89 2.77 -2.98
C THR A 88 22.52 2.09 -3.19
N PRO A 89 21.97 1.35 -2.20
CA PRO A 89 20.74 0.56 -2.37
C PRO A 89 19.50 1.38 -2.73
N ASP A 90 19.43 2.64 -2.30
CA ASP A 90 18.38 3.61 -2.62
C ASP A 90 18.22 3.88 -4.13
N MET A 91 19.28 3.67 -4.92
CA MET A 91 19.23 3.85 -6.37
C MET A 91 18.57 2.68 -7.11
N TRP A 92 18.57 1.46 -6.56
CA TRP A 92 18.25 0.26 -7.36
C TRP A 92 17.48 -0.85 -6.63
N SER A 93 17.35 -0.79 -5.30
CA SER A 93 16.57 -1.74 -4.52
C SER A 93 15.35 -1.08 -3.89
N ARG A 94 14.20 -1.74 -4.05
CA ARG A 94 12.93 -1.26 -3.48
C ARG A 94 12.91 -1.22 -1.96
N ALA A 95 13.74 -1.99 -1.29
CA ALA A 95 13.83 -2.01 0.17
C ALA A 95 14.35 -0.67 0.74
N ALA A 96 15.12 0.08 -0.07
CA ALA A 96 15.72 1.35 0.31
C ALA A 96 15.06 2.56 -0.36
N PHE A 97 13.98 2.36 -1.12
CA PHE A 97 13.22 3.45 -1.72
C PHE A 97 12.47 4.23 -0.64
N SER A 98 12.42 5.55 -0.82
CA SER A 98 11.63 6.44 0.02
C SER A 98 10.14 6.12 -0.05
N THR A 99 9.46 6.28 1.07
CA THR A 99 8.01 6.13 1.18
C THR A 99 7.25 7.33 0.61
N HIS A 100 7.93 8.45 0.35
CA HIS A 100 7.33 9.66 -0.21
C HIS A 100 7.05 9.55 -1.72
N THR A 101 7.73 8.62 -2.41
CA THR A 101 7.63 8.42 -3.86
C THR A 101 6.95 7.09 -4.16
N CYS A 102 5.65 7.12 -4.45
CA CYS A 102 4.81 5.94 -4.69
C CYS A 102 5.07 5.23 -6.04
N CYS A 103 6.28 5.33 -6.61
CA CYS A 103 6.61 4.71 -7.89
C CYS A 103 7.20 3.31 -7.67
N ASP A 104 6.48 2.26 -8.11
CA ASP A 104 6.93 0.86 -8.06
C ASP A 104 7.70 0.42 -9.33
N LEU A 105 8.09 1.37 -10.19
CA LEU A 105 8.77 1.04 -11.44
C LEU A 105 10.26 0.76 -11.17
N GLN A 106 10.63 -0.52 -11.12
CA GLN A 106 12.05 -0.95 -11.09
C GLN A 106 12.65 -1.11 -12.49
N VAL A 107 11.80 -1.17 -13.51
CA VAL A 107 12.18 -1.41 -14.90
C VAL A 107 11.70 -0.27 -15.77
N ASN A 108 12.52 0.12 -16.76
CA ASN A 108 12.18 1.15 -17.74
C ASN A 108 11.16 0.66 -18.79
N ASN A 109 10.21 -0.18 -18.39
CA ASN A 109 9.24 -0.78 -19.30
C ASN A 109 8.41 0.28 -20.04
N MET A 110 8.13 1.42 -19.40
CA MET A 110 7.33 2.47 -20.02
C MET A 110 8.06 3.16 -21.17
N CYS A 111 9.31 3.62 -20.98
CA CYS A 111 10.03 4.26 -22.07
C CYS A 111 10.47 3.25 -23.12
N GLU A 112 10.84 2.02 -22.76
CA GLU A 112 11.20 1.00 -23.74
C GLU A 112 10.01 0.62 -24.64
N ALA A 113 8.82 0.43 -24.05
CA ALA A 113 7.60 0.16 -24.81
C ALA A 113 7.22 1.33 -25.71
N PHE A 114 7.34 2.56 -25.21
CA PHE A 114 7.06 3.77 -25.97
C PHE A 114 8.05 3.98 -27.12
N ASN A 115 9.35 3.84 -26.86
CA ASN A 115 10.40 3.94 -27.86
C ASN A 115 10.17 2.91 -28.96
N SER A 116 9.88 1.66 -28.58
CA SER A 116 9.58 0.60 -29.55
C SER A 116 8.35 0.92 -30.41
N ALA A 117 7.30 1.49 -29.81
CA ALA A 117 6.10 1.91 -30.55
C ALA A 117 6.37 3.06 -31.52
N ILE A 118 7.29 3.96 -31.20
CA ILE A 118 7.64 5.13 -32.05
C ILE A 118 8.62 4.79 -33.16
N LEU A 119 9.46 3.76 -33.00
CA LEU A 119 10.51 3.42 -33.97
C LEU A 119 9.98 3.28 -35.41
N GLU A 120 8.77 2.77 -35.59
CA GLU A 120 8.12 2.57 -36.90
C GLU A 120 7.58 3.86 -37.53
N TYR A 121 7.43 4.93 -36.76
CA TYR A 121 6.78 6.17 -37.19
C TYR A 121 7.66 7.41 -37.12
N ARG A 122 8.84 7.31 -36.49
CA ARG A 122 9.71 8.46 -36.18
C ARG A 122 10.30 9.15 -37.41
N ASP A 123 10.38 8.45 -38.53
CA ASP A 123 10.90 8.89 -39.82
C ASP A 123 9.80 9.40 -40.77
N LYS A 124 8.53 9.31 -40.35
CA LYS A 124 7.36 9.74 -41.11
C LYS A 124 6.99 11.20 -40.79
N PRO A 125 6.25 11.88 -41.67
CA PRO A 125 5.73 13.22 -41.37
C PRO A 125 4.87 13.21 -40.11
N ILE A 126 4.82 14.35 -39.42
CA ILE A 126 4.18 14.47 -38.09
C ILE A 126 2.73 13.98 -38.06
N ILE A 127 1.99 14.18 -39.15
CA ILE A 127 0.61 13.70 -39.29
C ILE A 127 0.57 12.17 -39.22
N SER A 128 1.36 11.49 -40.05
CA SER A 128 1.45 10.03 -40.07
C SER A 128 2.00 9.45 -38.77
N LEU A 129 2.87 10.18 -38.07
CA LEU A 129 3.36 9.79 -36.74
C LEU A 129 2.22 9.77 -35.72
N VAL A 130 1.46 10.86 -35.63
CA VAL A 130 0.36 10.98 -34.65
C VAL A 130 -0.76 10.00 -34.98
N GLU A 131 -1.09 9.80 -36.25
CA GLU A 131 -2.08 8.81 -36.69
C GLU A 131 -1.64 7.38 -36.37
N GLY A 132 -0.37 7.05 -36.61
CA GLY A 132 0.21 5.75 -36.26
C GLY A 132 0.16 5.47 -34.77
N LEU A 133 0.51 6.45 -33.93
CA LEU A 133 0.42 6.32 -32.47
C LEU A 133 -1.02 6.17 -31.99
N LYS A 134 -1.96 6.92 -32.55
CA LYS A 134 -3.39 6.78 -32.24
C LYS A 134 -3.87 5.37 -32.56
N PHE A 135 -3.57 4.85 -33.75
CA PHE A 135 -3.94 3.51 -34.16
C PHE A 135 -3.32 2.43 -33.25
N TYR A 136 -2.04 2.57 -32.92
CA TYR A 136 -1.33 1.70 -31.99
C TYR A 136 -2.03 1.63 -30.63
N MET A 137 -2.34 2.79 -30.04
CA MET A 137 -2.99 2.89 -28.74
C MET A 137 -4.38 2.25 -28.75
N THR A 138 -5.20 2.56 -29.76
CA THR A 138 -6.55 1.99 -29.90
C THR A 138 -6.48 0.47 -30.04
N ASN A 139 -5.62 -0.06 -30.91
CA ASN A 139 -5.46 -1.50 -31.08
C ASN A 139 -4.98 -2.19 -29.80
N ARG A 140 -4.07 -1.57 -29.06
CA ARG A 140 -3.56 -2.12 -27.81
C ARG A 140 -4.65 -2.21 -26.74
N ILE A 141 -5.49 -1.19 -26.63
CA ILE A 141 -6.65 -1.20 -25.71
C ILE A 141 -7.61 -2.33 -26.05
N VAL A 142 -7.96 -2.49 -27.33
CA VAL A 142 -8.88 -3.55 -27.79
C VAL A 142 -8.29 -4.93 -27.50
N LYS A 143 -7.03 -5.19 -27.88
CA LYS A 143 -6.37 -6.47 -27.61
C LYS A 143 -6.30 -6.81 -26.13
N LEU A 144 -6.03 -5.83 -25.27
CA LEU A 144 -5.98 -6.03 -23.82
C LEU A 144 -7.38 -6.31 -23.26
N ARG A 145 -8.41 -5.61 -23.73
CA ARG A 145 -9.80 -5.89 -23.36
C ARG A 145 -10.18 -7.32 -23.71
N ASP A 146 -9.92 -7.75 -24.95
CA ASP A 146 -10.24 -9.10 -25.40
C ASP A 146 -9.46 -10.16 -24.63
N TYR A 147 -8.21 -9.86 -24.25
CA TYR A 147 -7.44 -10.73 -23.37
C TYR A 147 -8.10 -10.93 -22.01
N MET A 148 -8.52 -9.84 -21.36
CA MET A 148 -9.14 -9.89 -20.03
C MET A 148 -10.52 -10.55 -20.05
N LEU A 149 -11.22 -10.51 -21.18
CA LEU A 149 -12.50 -11.20 -21.36
C LEU A 149 -12.37 -12.72 -21.59
N ARG A 150 -11.15 -13.25 -21.80
CA ARG A 150 -10.94 -14.70 -21.90
C ARG A 150 -11.24 -15.36 -20.55
N LYS A 151 -12.07 -16.42 -20.59
CA LYS A 151 -12.44 -17.21 -19.40
C LYS A 151 -11.24 -17.68 -18.59
N THR A 152 -10.17 -18.11 -19.27
CA THR A 152 -8.92 -18.57 -18.62
C THR A 152 -8.27 -17.45 -17.81
N THR A 153 -8.09 -16.27 -18.42
CA THR A 153 -7.50 -15.09 -17.77
C THR A 153 -8.37 -14.59 -16.63
N PHE A 154 -9.70 -14.57 -16.82
CA PHE A 154 -10.65 -14.19 -15.77
C PHE A 154 -10.58 -15.12 -14.54
N LEU A 155 -10.57 -16.44 -14.77
CA LEU A 155 -10.47 -17.43 -13.69
C LEU A 155 -9.11 -17.34 -12.97
N ASP A 156 -8.02 -17.13 -13.72
CA ASP A 156 -6.68 -16.95 -13.13
C ASP A 156 -6.59 -15.70 -12.25
N THR A 157 -7.10 -14.56 -12.72
CA THR A 157 -7.22 -13.35 -11.88
C THR A 157 -8.10 -13.57 -10.65
N SER A 158 -9.11 -14.46 -10.76
CA SER A 158 -10.04 -14.76 -9.68
C SER A 158 -9.49 -15.76 -8.65
N ASN A 159 -8.43 -16.50 -8.96
CA ASN A 159 -7.83 -17.49 -8.05
C ASN A 159 -7.26 -16.86 -6.78
N ASN A 160 -6.78 -15.62 -6.85
CA ASN A 160 -6.18 -14.89 -5.73
C ASN A 160 -7.15 -13.93 -5.03
N LEU A 161 -8.43 -13.90 -5.40
CA LEU A 161 -9.41 -13.12 -4.64
C LEU A 161 -9.65 -13.76 -3.28
N ILE A 162 -9.47 -12.99 -2.20
CA ILE A 162 -10.01 -13.33 -0.89
C ILE A 162 -11.52 -13.45 -1.07
N ARG A 163 -12.02 -14.68 -1.09
CA ARG A 163 -13.45 -14.94 -1.16
C ARG A 163 -14.10 -14.30 0.07
N PRO A 164 -15.31 -13.72 -0.05
CA PRO A 164 -16.05 -13.32 1.12
C PRO A 164 -16.18 -14.55 2.03
N SER A 165 -15.51 -14.49 3.18
CA SER A 165 -15.66 -15.50 4.21
C SER A 165 -17.10 -15.44 4.68
N ASN A 166 -17.75 -16.59 4.83
CA ASN A 166 -19.03 -16.66 5.53
C ASN A 166 -18.86 -15.94 6.88
N GLY A 167 -19.93 -15.27 7.33
CA GLY A 167 -19.91 -14.39 8.51
C GLY A 167 -19.30 -15.05 9.75
N PRO A 168 -19.11 -14.31 10.86
CA PRO A 168 -18.22 -14.66 11.98
C PRO A 168 -18.25 -16.11 12.50
N LYS A 169 -19.36 -16.83 12.31
CA LYS A 169 -19.52 -18.26 12.61
C LYS A 169 -18.66 -19.21 11.75
N GLY A 170 -18.21 -18.78 10.57
CA GLY A 170 -17.43 -19.59 9.62
C GLY A 170 -15.93 -19.27 9.60
N TRP A 171 -15.46 -18.43 10.52
CA TRP A 171 -14.06 -18.08 10.62
C TRP A 171 -13.30 -19.20 11.36
N PRO A 172 -12.09 -19.59 10.89
CA PRO A 172 -11.27 -20.52 11.63
C PRO A 172 -10.93 -19.92 12.99
N ILE A 173 -11.21 -20.67 14.05
CA ILE A 173 -10.82 -20.30 15.41
C ILE A 173 -9.31 -20.49 15.48
N VAL A 174 -8.58 -19.40 15.32
CA VAL A 174 -7.13 -19.34 15.51
C VAL A 174 -6.84 -19.06 16.99
N ASP A 175 -5.87 -19.78 17.57
CA ASP A 175 -5.41 -19.61 18.95
C ASP A 175 -4.52 -18.35 19.08
N ALA A 176 -5.07 -17.22 18.65
CA ALA A 176 -4.41 -15.92 18.68
C ALA A 176 -4.83 -15.14 19.92
N THR A 177 -3.92 -14.31 20.44
CA THR A 177 -4.22 -13.38 21.54
C THR A 177 -5.47 -12.56 21.23
N GLN A 178 -6.45 -12.62 22.11
CA GLN A 178 -7.74 -11.96 21.94
C GLN A 178 -7.54 -10.44 21.84
N ILE A 179 -7.82 -9.87 20.66
CA ILE A 179 -7.69 -8.43 20.42
C ILE A 179 -8.79 -7.74 21.22
N ALA A 180 -8.40 -6.95 22.23
CA ALA A 180 -9.34 -6.14 22.98
C ALA A 180 -10.00 -5.12 22.03
N PRO A 181 -11.32 -4.88 22.14
CA PRO A 181 -11.98 -3.90 21.31
C PRO A 181 -11.29 -2.53 21.47
N PRO A 182 -11.15 -1.75 20.39
CA PRO A 182 -10.54 -0.43 20.48
C PRO A 182 -11.32 0.42 21.48
N TYR A 183 -10.60 1.20 22.29
CA TYR A 183 -11.22 2.10 23.26
C TYR A 183 -12.06 3.16 22.53
N VAL A 184 -13.38 2.98 22.52
CA VAL A 184 -14.31 3.91 21.86
C VAL A 184 -14.60 5.07 22.80
N ARG A 185 -14.07 6.26 22.50
CA ARG A 185 -14.53 7.51 23.12
C ARG A 185 -15.93 7.84 22.59
N ARG A 186 -16.94 7.89 23.47
CA ARG A 186 -18.25 8.44 23.09
C ARG A 186 -18.11 9.95 22.95
N ALA A 187 -18.22 10.47 21.73
CA ALA A 187 -18.36 11.90 21.53
C ALA A 187 -19.58 12.41 22.31
N PRO A 188 -19.53 13.60 22.92
CA PRO A 188 -20.69 14.21 23.55
C PRO A 188 -21.89 14.18 22.60
N GLY A 189 -22.95 13.49 23.02
CA GLY A 189 -24.12 13.29 22.17
C GLY A 189 -24.73 14.62 21.75
N ARG A 190 -25.27 14.67 20.52
CA ARG A 190 -26.02 15.82 20.02
C ARG A 190 -27.13 16.17 21.04
N PRO A 191 -27.23 17.42 21.52
CA PRO A 191 -28.28 17.82 22.45
C PRO A 191 -29.66 17.43 21.91
N LYS A 192 -30.48 16.81 22.76
CA LYS A 192 -31.83 16.38 22.37
C LYS A 192 -32.65 17.64 22.05
N LYS A 193 -33.05 17.81 20.78
CA LYS A 193 -33.88 18.94 20.36
C LYS A 193 -35.28 18.73 20.95
N LEU A 194 -35.65 19.52 21.96
CA LEU A 194 -37.03 19.55 22.46
C LEU A 194 -37.95 20.00 21.32
N ARG A 195 -38.81 19.10 20.85
CA ARG A 195 -39.88 19.47 19.93
C ARG A 195 -40.96 20.17 20.76
N ARG A 196 -41.12 21.49 20.60
CA ARG A 196 -42.30 22.20 21.15
C ARG A 196 -43.53 21.70 20.42
N THR A 197 -44.39 20.97 21.11
CA THR A 197 -45.75 20.68 20.64
C THR A 197 -46.59 21.93 20.93
N SER A 198 -46.95 22.69 19.90
CA SER A 198 -47.92 23.78 20.03
C SER A 198 -49.33 23.18 20.04
N ASN A 199 -50.01 23.23 21.17
CA ASN A 199 -51.45 22.93 21.26
C ASN A 199 -52.22 24.21 21.56
N ASN A 200 -52.94 24.71 20.56
CA ASN A 200 -54.21 25.45 20.66
C ASN A 200 -55.05 24.81 19.53
N CYS A 201 -56.22 24.20 19.76
CA CYS A 201 -57.40 24.79 20.40
C CYS A 201 -58.29 23.74 21.13
N ALA A 202 -58.90 24.22 22.22
CA ALA A 202 -60.18 23.84 22.85
C ALA A 202 -60.38 22.48 23.57
N ALA A 203 -60.34 22.59 24.92
CA ALA A 203 -61.25 22.07 25.98
C ALA A 203 -62.02 20.73 25.78
N THR A 204 -62.08 19.79 26.74
CA THR A 204 -62.77 19.89 28.05
C THR A 204 -62.53 18.64 28.95
N GLY A 205 -62.59 18.79 30.29
CA GLY A 205 -63.16 17.80 31.24
C GLY A 205 -62.29 16.71 31.90
N PRO A 206 -62.62 16.18 33.11
CA PRO A 206 -61.62 15.93 34.17
C PRO A 206 -61.33 14.47 34.60
N ARG A 207 -60.06 14.29 35.01
CA ARG A 207 -59.42 13.45 36.06
C ARG A 207 -60.20 12.28 36.72
N GLY A 208 -59.55 11.11 36.73
CA GLY A 208 -59.71 10.06 37.75
C GLY A 208 -58.35 9.62 38.33
N LEU A 209 -58.17 9.75 39.64
CA LEU A 209 -56.99 9.32 40.41
C LEU A 209 -56.96 7.80 40.62
N LYS A 210 -55.75 7.21 40.70
CA LYS A 210 -55.46 6.17 41.72
C LYS A 210 -54.05 6.37 42.31
N LYS A 211 -54.02 6.63 43.62
CA LYS A 211 -52.83 6.57 44.48
C LYS A 211 -52.54 5.12 44.85
N SER A 212 -51.28 4.77 45.10
CA SER A 212 -50.94 4.01 46.30
C SER A 212 -49.46 4.21 46.66
N ALA A 213 -49.23 4.64 47.90
CA ALA A 213 -47.94 4.71 48.55
C ALA A 213 -47.85 3.57 49.59
N ARG A 214 -46.62 3.21 49.99
CA ARG A 214 -46.14 2.82 51.35
C ARG A 214 -44.81 2.06 51.17
N ILE A 215 -43.81 2.04 52.05
CA ILE A 215 -43.34 2.75 53.26
C ILE A 215 -41.88 2.27 53.40
N ALA A 216 -40.97 3.11 53.90
CA ALA A 216 -39.59 2.73 54.23
C ALA A 216 -39.46 2.30 55.70
N THR A 217 -38.53 1.38 56.01
CA THR A 217 -37.91 1.24 57.34
C THR A 217 -36.43 0.80 57.22
N ASN A 218 -35.61 1.36 58.11
CA ASN A 218 -34.14 1.46 58.09
C ASN A 218 -33.40 0.27 58.76
N ALA A 219 -32.11 0.09 58.42
CA ALA A 219 -30.96 0.34 59.32
C ALA A 219 -29.80 -0.70 59.27
N VAL A 220 -28.59 -0.14 59.50
CA VAL A 220 -27.34 -0.70 60.10
C VAL A 220 -26.21 -1.18 59.15
N ASP A 221 -25.18 -0.33 59.00
CA ASP A 221 -23.74 -0.67 58.84
C ASP A 221 -23.10 -0.78 60.25
N PRO A 222 -21.95 -1.45 60.55
CA PRO A 222 -20.62 -1.04 60.00
C PRO A 222 -19.39 -2.04 60.07
N ILE A 223 -18.23 -1.54 59.59
CA ILE A 223 -16.78 -1.91 59.85
C ILE A 223 -16.30 -3.28 59.29
N GLY A 224 -15.29 -3.43 58.42
CA GLY A 224 -13.96 -2.84 58.29
C GLY A 224 -12.89 -3.80 58.88
N THR A 225 -11.88 -4.26 58.11
CA THR A 225 -10.45 -4.52 58.48
C THR A 225 -9.74 -5.38 57.41
N GLN A 226 -8.54 -4.95 57.02
CA GLN A 226 -7.57 -5.65 56.16
C GLN A 226 -6.87 -6.81 56.90
N GLN A 227 -6.50 -7.89 56.21
CA GLN A 227 -5.27 -8.63 56.54
C GLN A 227 -4.78 -9.51 55.37
N SER A 228 -3.49 -9.35 55.07
CA SER A 228 -2.62 -10.28 54.35
C SER A 228 -2.48 -11.62 55.09
N VAL A 229 -2.17 -12.73 54.39
CA VAL A 229 -1.14 -13.74 54.72
C VAL A 229 -1.21 -14.98 53.80
N ASN A 230 -0.05 -15.28 53.20
CA ASN A 230 0.61 -16.55 52.80
C ASN A 230 -0.04 -17.72 52.03
N LYS A 231 0.77 -18.14 51.03
CA LYS A 231 1.05 -19.45 50.41
C LYS A 231 0.63 -20.72 51.17
N PRO A 232 0.43 -21.81 50.40
CA PRO A 232 1.50 -22.82 50.26
C PRO A 232 2.24 -22.76 48.91
#